data_AF-A0A7C9HUJ5-F1
#
_entry.id   AF-A0A7C9HUJ5-F1
#
_cell.length_a   1.000
_cell.length_b   1.000
_cell.length_c   1.000
_cell.angle_alpha   90.00
_cell.angle_beta   90.00
_cell.angle_gamma   90.00
#
_symmetry.space_group_name_H-M   'P 1'
#
loop_
_entity.id
_entity.type
_entity.pdbx_description
1 polymer ?
#
loop_
_entity_poly.entity_id
_entity_poly.type
_entity_poly.pdbx_seq_one_letter_code
_entity_poly.pdbx_strand_id
1 'polypeptide(L)'
;MAAARAQLAHLAEWRDLASPAAAERAGAEFSGERALAADLLGVRPWLPPDLSPRQAVAAVFAHEWAGFLALLGEHGPWVYIADVRALQRLSGAYGALVGAAQDVTEEVALSAAQMSVALGPGRTLLPRLEAVPYRQPRRAALAAGALVALESAFWTQAAELAQERHRVWAARRL
;
A
#
# COMPACT_ATOMS: atom_id res chain seq x y z
N MET A 1 -18.85 -16.44 6.88
CA MET A 1 -19.15 -15.07 6.36
C MET A 1 -18.57 -13.94 7.22
N ALA A 2 -18.47 -14.07 8.56
CA ALA A 2 -17.88 -13.03 9.42
C ALA A 2 -16.36 -12.81 9.18
N ALA A 3 -15.59 -13.87 8.90
CA ALA A 3 -14.14 -13.77 8.67
C ALA A 3 -13.76 -12.93 7.43
N ALA A 4 -14.47 -13.09 6.31
CA ALA A 4 -14.25 -12.29 5.11
C ALA A 4 -14.64 -10.80 5.32
N ARG A 5 -15.62 -10.54 6.19
CA ARG A 5 -16.07 -9.18 6.56
C ARG A 5 -15.10 -8.49 7.51
N ALA A 6 -14.39 -9.24 8.36
CA ALA A 6 -13.33 -8.75 9.23
C ALA A 6 -12.01 -8.46 8.47
N GLN A 7 -11.75 -9.18 7.36
CA GLN A 7 -10.51 -9.04 6.58
C GLN A 7 -10.45 -7.80 5.67
N LEU A 8 -11.56 -7.07 5.51
CA LEU A 8 -11.63 -5.81 4.73
C LEU A 8 -11.93 -4.59 5.61
N ALA A 9 -11.66 -4.68 6.91
CA ALA A 9 -11.92 -3.60 7.87
C ALA A 9 -11.16 -2.29 7.56
N HIS A 10 -10.17 -2.35 6.68
CA HIS A 10 -9.32 -1.23 6.31
C HIS A 10 -9.41 -0.90 4.81
N LEU A 11 -10.58 -0.99 4.17
CA LEU A 11 -10.75 -0.50 2.80
C LEU A 11 -11.40 0.89 2.84
N ALA A 12 -10.63 1.92 2.46
CA ALA A 12 -11.13 3.29 2.39
C ALA A 12 -11.64 3.62 0.99
N GLU A 13 -10.89 3.23 -0.05
CA GLU A 13 -11.28 3.45 -1.44
C GLU A 13 -11.05 2.21 -2.29
N TRP A 14 -11.88 2.06 -3.32
CA TRP A 14 -11.83 0.97 -4.29
C TRP A 14 -12.31 1.40 -5.66
N ARG A 15 -11.51 1.13 -6.69
CA ARG A 15 -11.85 1.33 -8.10
C ARG A 15 -11.49 0.10 -8.92
N ASP A 16 -12.46 -0.41 -9.67
CA ASP A 16 -12.21 -1.37 -10.74
C ASP A 16 -11.75 -0.64 -12.01
N LEU A 17 -10.61 -1.03 -12.53
CA LEU A 17 -9.95 -0.42 -13.68
C LEU A 17 -9.90 -1.43 -14.81
N ALA A 18 -10.93 -1.42 -15.65
CA ALA A 18 -11.07 -2.33 -16.79
C ALA A 18 -10.64 -1.74 -18.15
N SER A 19 -10.23 -0.47 -18.20
CA SER A 19 -9.85 0.21 -19.45
C SER A 19 -8.81 1.32 -19.23
N PRO A 20 -8.06 1.73 -20.28
CA PRO A 20 -7.14 2.87 -20.19
C PRO A 20 -7.83 4.16 -19.73
N ALA A 21 -9.01 4.47 -20.28
CA ALA A 21 -9.78 5.66 -19.89
C ALA A 21 -10.23 5.62 -18.42
N ALA A 22 -10.53 4.43 -17.88
CA ALA A 22 -10.82 4.28 -16.45
C ALA A 22 -9.59 4.57 -15.59
N ALA A 23 -8.41 4.07 -15.99
CA ALA A 23 -7.15 4.33 -15.29
C ALA A 23 -6.76 5.81 -15.32
N GLU A 24 -6.93 6.49 -16.46
CA GLU A 24 -6.69 7.93 -16.58
C GLU A 24 -7.63 8.76 -15.69
N ARG A 25 -8.93 8.41 -15.66
CA ARG A 25 -9.90 9.09 -14.78
C ARG A 25 -9.54 8.91 -13.31
N ALA A 26 -9.20 7.69 -12.89
CA ALA A 26 -8.79 7.42 -11.51
C ALA A 26 -7.51 8.18 -11.15
N GLY A 27 -6.51 8.23 -12.05
CA GLY A 27 -5.32 9.04 -11.85
C GLY A 27 -5.62 10.53 -11.71
N ALA A 28 -6.54 11.07 -12.51
CA ALA A 28 -6.96 12.47 -12.40
C ALA A 28 -7.71 12.75 -11.08
N GLU A 29 -8.64 11.87 -10.70
CA GLU A 29 -9.43 11.94 -9.47
C GLU A 29 -8.53 11.98 -8.22
N PHE A 30 -7.58 11.05 -8.14
CA PHE A 30 -6.68 10.93 -6.98
C PHE A 30 -5.35 11.67 -7.18
N SER A 31 -5.28 12.64 -8.08
CA SER A 31 -4.02 13.36 -8.36
C SER A 31 -3.50 14.20 -7.18
N GLY A 32 -4.38 14.57 -6.25
CA GLY A 32 -4.03 15.26 -5.01
C GLY A 32 -3.48 14.35 -3.91
N GLU A 33 -3.57 13.02 -4.08
CA GLU A 33 -3.12 12.05 -3.10
C GLU A 33 -1.60 11.94 -3.08
N ARG A 34 -0.99 12.51 -2.03
CA ARG A 34 0.49 12.64 -1.91
C ARG A 34 1.21 11.30 -2.01
N ALA A 35 0.62 10.23 -1.48
CA ALA A 35 1.25 8.93 -1.40
C ALA A 35 0.98 8.03 -2.62
N LEU A 36 0.02 8.38 -3.49
CA LEU A 36 -0.43 7.50 -4.58
C LEU A 36 0.71 7.09 -5.50
N ALA A 37 1.47 8.05 -6.04
CA ALA A 37 2.60 7.75 -6.91
C ALA A 37 3.69 6.98 -6.17
N ALA A 38 4.07 7.43 -4.96
CA ALA A 38 5.14 6.82 -4.20
C ALA A 38 4.85 5.34 -3.88
N ASP A 39 3.63 5.03 -3.44
CA ASP A 39 3.22 3.68 -3.07
C ASP A 39 3.14 2.76 -4.31
N LEU A 40 2.59 3.25 -5.42
CA LEU A 40 2.48 2.46 -6.65
C LEU A 40 3.83 2.20 -7.31
N LEU A 41 4.68 3.22 -7.42
CA LEU A 41 5.97 3.15 -8.12
C LEU A 41 7.04 2.45 -7.26
N GLY A 42 6.96 2.56 -5.93
CA GLY A 42 7.93 1.96 -5.01
C GLY A 42 8.05 0.44 -5.11
N VAL A 43 7.02 -0.24 -5.63
CA VAL A 43 7.01 -1.69 -5.84
C VAL A 43 7.14 -2.10 -7.32
N ARG A 44 7.39 -1.14 -8.22
CA ARG A 44 7.38 -1.32 -9.69
C ARG A 44 8.64 -0.75 -10.34
N PRO A 45 9.80 -1.41 -10.21
CA PRO A 45 11.07 -0.91 -10.74
C PRO A 45 11.12 -0.81 -12.28
N TRP A 46 10.15 -1.36 -13.00
CA TRP A 46 10.02 -1.24 -14.46
C TRP A 46 9.31 0.05 -14.91
N LEU A 47 8.77 0.85 -13.99
CA LEU A 47 8.15 2.15 -14.30
C LEU A 47 9.10 3.31 -13.93
N PRO A 48 9.02 4.45 -14.64
CA PRO A 48 9.76 5.65 -14.23
C PRO A 48 9.37 6.09 -12.81
N PRO A 49 10.33 6.39 -11.92
CA PRO A 49 10.05 6.69 -10.52
C PRO A 49 9.50 8.11 -10.28
N ASP A 50 9.55 8.97 -11.30
CA ASP A 50 9.18 10.39 -11.25
C ASP A 50 7.80 10.69 -11.86
N LEU A 51 7.02 9.65 -12.18
CA LEU A 51 5.66 9.83 -12.67
C LEU A 51 4.80 10.58 -11.64
N SER A 52 4.07 11.59 -12.11
CA SER A 52 3.08 12.27 -11.27
C SER A 52 1.96 11.30 -10.82
N PRO A 53 1.27 11.56 -9.69
CA PRO A 53 0.11 10.76 -9.28
C PRO A 53 -0.93 10.57 -10.39
N ARG A 54 -1.14 11.63 -11.21
CA ARG A 54 -2.05 11.59 -12.36
C ARG A 54 -1.63 10.58 -13.44
N GLN A 55 -0.33 10.41 -13.64
CA GLN A 55 0.23 9.51 -14.65
C GLN A 55 0.46 8.10 -14.13
N ALA A 56 0.73 7.95 -12.83
CA ALA A 56 1.12 6.67 -12.21
C ALA A 56 0.08 5.57 -12.46
N VAL A 57 -1.21 5.83 -12.25
CA VAL A 57 -2.27 4.82 -12.43
C VAL A 57 -2.36 4.33 -13.88
N ALA A 58 -2.29 5.25 -14.85
CA ALA A 58 -2.32 4.90 -16.27
C ALA A 58 -1.06 4.12 -16.70
N ALA A 59 0.11 4.49 -16.17
CA ALA A 59 1.36 3.77 -16.43
C ALA A 59 1.32 2.35 -15.85
N VAL A 60 0.82 2.17 -14.64
CA VAL A 60 0.60 0.83 -14.05
C VAL A 60 -0.33 0.01 -14.94
N PHE A 61 -1.48 0.57 -15.34
CA PHE A 61 -2.43 -0.13 -16.21
C PHE A 61 -1.79 -0.58 -17.54
N ALA A 62 -0.93 0.26 -18.15
CA ALA A 62 -0.26 -0.08 -19.41
C ALA A 62 0.68 -1.29 -19.30
N HIS A 63 1.24 -1.54 -18.11
CA HIS A 63 2.22 -2.61 -17.83
C HIS A 63 1.67 -3.81 -17.06
N GLU A 64 0.42 -3.74 -16.61
CA GLU A 64 -0.19 -4.77 -15.75
C GLU A 64 -1.65 -5.10 -16.11
N TRP A 65 -2.28 -4.37 -17.05
CA TRP A 65 -3.68 -4.51 -17.50
C TRP A 65 -4.72 -4.44 -16.37
N ALA A 66 -5.96 -4.85 -16.63
CA ALA A 66 -7.13 -4.62 -15.79
C ALA A 66 -7.05 -5.23 -14.38
N GLY A 67 -7.41 -4.44 -13.36
CA GLY A 67 -7.31 -4.78 -11.95
C GLY A 67 -7.96 -3.74 -11.07
N PHE A 68 -7.67 -3.77 -9.77
CA PHE A 68 -8.26 -2.88 -8.77
C PHE A 68 -7.22 -1.93 -8.21
N LEU A 69 -7.55 -0.64 -8.19
CA LEU A 69 -6.86 0.36 -7.39
C LEU A 69 -7.59 0.47 -6.05
N ALA A 70 -6.87 0.35 -4.95
CA ALA A 70 -7.44 0.40 -3.61
C ALA A 70 -6.58 1.23 -2.65
N LEU A 71 -7.24 1.93 -1.73
CA LEU A 71 -6.60 2.58 -0.58
C LEU A 71 -6.94 1.77 0.67
N LEU A 72 -5.91 1.25 1.34
CA LEU A 72 -6.12 0.45 2.55
C LEU A 72 -6.16 1.35 3.80
N GLY A 73 -7.32 1.88 4.14
CA GLY A 73 -7.53 2.80 5.27
C GLY A 73 -7.17 4.23 4.90
N GLU A 74 -7.79 5.22 5.55
CA GLU A 74 -7.72 6.64 5.15
C GLU A 74 -6.30 7.18 5.03
N HIS A 75 -5.37 6.64 5.83
CA HIS A 75 -3.96 7.03 5.85
C HIS A 75 -3.01 5.89 5.45
N GLY A 76 -3.53 4.80 4.91
CA GLY A 76 -2.72 3.65 4.56
C GLY A 76 -2.27 3.64 3.10
N PRO A 77 -1.81 2.47 2.62
CA PRO A 77 -1.15 2.35 1.32
C PRO A 77 -2.14 2.36 0.16
N TRP A 78 -1.75 3.01 -0.93
CA TRP A 78 -2.34 2.77 -2.23
C TRP A 78 -1.76 1.49 -2.85
N VAL A 79 -2.63 0.60 -3.31
CA VAL A 79 -2.23 -0.66 -3.95
C VAL A 79 -2.97 -0.85 -5.26
N TYR A 80 -2.27 -1.44 -6.24
CA TYR A 80 -2.86 -1.88 -7.50
C TYR A 80 -2.71 -3.39 -7.61
N ILE A 81 -3.83 -4.11 -7.69
CA ILE A 81 -3.91 -5.56 -7.52
C ILE A 81 -4.77 -6.23 -8.59
N ALA A 82 -4.54 -7.53 -8.81
CA ALA A 82 -5.27 -8.30 -9.82
C ALA A 82 -6.68 -8.74 -9.37
N ASP A 83 -6.81 -9.12 -8.11
CA ASP A 83 -7.98 -9.84 -7.60
C ASP A 83 -8.20 -9.59 -6.10
N VAL A 84 -9.38 -10.00 -5.62
CA VAL A 84 -9.80 -9.85 -4.22
C VAL A 84 -8.94 -10.69 -3.27
N ARG A 85 -8.32 -11.79 -3.72
CA ARG A 85 -7.44 -12.60 -2.86
C ARG A 85 -6.15 -11.84 -2.54
N ALA A 86 -5.58 -11.16 -3.52
CA ALA A 86 -4.44 -10.25 -3.33
C ALA A 86 -4.83 -9.11 -2.38
N LEU A 87 -6.03 -8.54 -2.52
CA LEU A 87 -6.55 -7.53 -1.60
C LEU A 87 -6.57 -8.03 -0.16
N GLN A 88 -7.18 -9.20 0.09
CA GLN A 88 -7.32 -9.76 1.43
C GLN A 88 -5.96 -10.03 2.07
N ARG A 89 -5.00 -10.53 1.30
CA ARG A 89 -3.63 -10.75 1.77
C ARG A 89 -2.95 -9.44 2.18
N LEU A 90 -3.07 -8.37 1.39
CA LEU A 90 -2.48 -7.08 1.72
C LEU A 90 -3.22 -6.38 2.86
N SER A 91 -4.55 -6.47 2.89
CA SER A 91 -5.37 -5.90 3.98
C SER A 91 -5.09 -6.59 5.31
N GLY A 92 -4.85 -7.91 5.32
CA GLY A 92 -4.39 -8.63 6.52
C GLY A 92 -3.01 -8.20 7.01
N ALA A 93 -2.04 -8.05 6.10
CA ALA A 93 -0.70 -7.55 6.44
C ALA A 93 -0.75 -6.10 6.97
N TYR A 94 -1.55 -5.25 6.34
CA TYR A 94 -1.76 -3.88 6.79
C TYR A 94 -2.48 -3.81 8.14
N GLY A 95 -3.52 -4.62 8.36
CA GLY A 95 -4.22 -4.70 9.65
C GLY A 95 -3.32 -5.16 10.79
N ALA A 96 -2.40 -6.10 10.53
CA ALA A 96 -1.40 -6.51 11.51
C ALA A 96 -0.44 -5.36 11.88
N LEU A 97 0.00 -4.57 10.89
CA LEU A 97 0.81 -3.37 11.12
C LEU A 97 0.04 -2.32 11.94
N VAL A 98 -1.20 -2.01 11.56
CA VAL A 98 -2.04 -1.02 12.25
C VAL A 98 -2.32 -1.47 13.69
N GLY A 99 -2.69 -2.72 13.92
CA GLY A 99 -2.93 -3.24 15.26
C GLY A 99 -1.68 -3.15 16.14
N ALA A 100 -0.52 -3.55 15.60
CA ALA A 100 0.75 -3.41 16.31
C ALA A 100 1.12 -1.95 16.60
N ALA A 101 0.87 -1.03 15.66
CA ALA A 101 1.15 0.40 15.83
C ALA A 101 0.21 1.08 16.84
N GLN A 102 -1.02 0.57 17.02
CA GLN A 102 -1.98 1.08 18.00
C GLN A 102 -1.61 0.72 19.44
N ASP A 103 -0.96 -0.43 19.64
CA ASP A 103 -0.64 -0.98 20.97
C ASP A 103 0.71 -0.48 21.54
N VAL A 104 1.56 0.16 20.74
CA VAL A 104 2.85 0.69 21.21
C VAL A 104 2.75 2.09 21.82
N THR A 105 3.78 2.49 22.57
CA THR A 105 3.92 3.88 23.03
C THR A 105 4.25 4.82 21.87
N GLU A 106 3.99 6.11 22.07
CA GLU A 106 4.35 7.17 21.12
C GLU A 106 5.84 7.20 20.80
N GLU A 107 6.70 7.05 21.81
CA GLU A 107 8.17 7.01 21.62
C GLU A 107 8.60 5.87 20.67
N VAL A 108 8.01 4.68 20.85
CA VAL A 108 8.31 3.52 20.00
C VAL A 108 7.82 3.74 18.57
N ALA A 109 6.63 4.29 18.41
CA ALA A 109 6.07 4.56 17.09
C ALA A 109 6.83 5.65 16.33
N LEU A 110 7.22 6.74 17.02
CA LEU A 110 8.06 7.79 16.46
C LEU A 110 9.44 7.25 16.04
N SER A 111 10.06 6.43 16.89
CA SER A 111 11.33 5.77 16.57
C SER A 111 11.19 4.87 15.33
N ALA A 112 10.10 4.08 15.25
CA ALA A 112 9.82 3.22 14.11
C ALA A 112 9.59 4.03 12.82
N ALA A 113 8.89 5.16 12.89
CA ALA A 113 8.68 6.06 11.75
C ALA A 113 10.01 6.65 11.25
N GLN A 114 10.89 7.10 12.14
CA GLN A 114 12.23 7.61 11.79
C GLN A 114 13.09 6.53 11.14
N MET A 115 13.11 5.33 11.73
CA MET A 115 13.83 4.18 11.17
C MET A 115 13.31 3.81 9.78
N SER A 116 11.99 3.84 9.59
CA SER A 116 11.35 3.53 8.31
C SER A 116 11.76 4.51 7.21
N VAL A 117 11.72 5.82 7.48
CA VAL A 117 12.17 6.85 6.53
C VAL A 117 13.63 6.65 6.11
N ALA A 118 14.48 6.23 7.04
CA ALA A 118 15.90 5.96 6.75
C ALA A 118 16.13 4.76 5.80
N LEU A 119 15.16 3.86 5.65
CA LEU A 119 15.26 2.70 4.76
C LEU A 119 15.01 3.03 3.27
N GLY A 120 14.52 4.24 2.97
CA GLY A 120 14.43 4.74 1.60
C GLY A 120 13.05 5.25 1.17
N PRO A 121 12.96 5.79 -0.05
CA PRO A 121 11.71 6.31 -0.60
C PRO A 121 10.65 5.20 -0.73
N GLY A 122 9.38 5.53 -0.49
CA GLY A 122 8.26 4.56 -0.49
C GLY A 122 8.01 3.86 0.85
N ARG A 123 8.84 4.12 1.88
CA ARG A 123 8.64 3.69 3.27
C ARG A 123 7.75 4.68 4.04
N THR A 124 6.50 4.69 3.62
CA THR A 124 5.56 5.77 3.91
C THR A 124 4.55 5.40 4.98
N LEU A 125 4.44 4.16 5.43
CA LEU A 125 3.33 3.73 6.29
C LEU A 125 3.49 4.11 7.74
N LEU A 126 4.63 3.79 8.37
CA LEU A 126 4.83 4.14 9.76
C LEU A 126 4.79 5.66 10.01
N PRO A 127 5.39 6.52 9.15
CA PRO A 127 5.23 7.97 9.26
C PRO A 127 3.78 8.44 9.10
N ARG A 128 2.99 7.80 8.23
CA ARG A 128 1.57 8.13 8.03
C ARG A 128 0.73 7.75 9.24
N LEU A 129 0.97 6.57 9.82
CA LEU A 129 0.24 6.09 11.00
C LEU A 129 0.58 6.88 12.26
N GLU A 130 1.82 7.38 12.37
CA GLU A 130 2.24 8.29 13.44
C GLU A 130 1.45 9.61 13.44
N ALA A 131 1.15 10.14 12.25
CA ALA A 131 0.49 11.44 12.10
C ALA A 131 -1.00 11.43 12.51
N VAL A 132 -1.57 10.27 12.85
CA VAL A 132 -2.99 10.13 13.16
C VAL A 132 -3.20 9.72 14.62
N PRO A 133 -4.06 10.40 15.38
CA PRO A 133 -4.32 10.08 16.78
C PRO A 133 -5.22 8.83 16.93
N TYR A 134 -4.73 7.66 16.50
CA TYR A 134 -5.42 6.37 16.67
C TYR A 134 -5.03 5.63 17.96
N ARG A 135 -4.07 6.13 18.74
CA ARG A 135 -3.43 5.33 19.80
C ARG A 135 -4.26 5.29 21.08
N GLN A 136 -4.54 4.06 21.51
CA GLN A 136 -4.95 3.72 22.87
C GLN A 136 -3.81 2.91 23.48
N PRO A 137 -2.79 3.55 24.09
CA PRO A 137 -1.58 2.87 24.49
C PRO A 137 -1.88 1.75 25.50
N ARG A 138 -1.88 0.51 25.02
CA ARG A 138 -1.90 -0.70 25.85
C ARG A 138 -0.50 -1.24 25.87
N ARG A 139 0.28 -0.95 26.94
CA ARG A 139 1.68 -1.36 27.15
C ARG A 139 2.04 -2.73 26.53
N ALA A 140 2.33 -2.76 25.24
CA ALA A 140 2.83 -3.92 24.54
C ALA A 140 4.35 -3.77 24.44
N ALA A 141 5.08 -4.85 24.73
CA ALA A 141 6.54 -4.89 24.69
C ALA A 141 7.10 -4.94 23.26
N LEU A 142 6.39 -4.38 22.27
CA LEU A 142 6.82 -4.39 20.88
C LEU A 142 7.88 -3.30 20.67
N ALA A 143 9.03 -3.67 20.12
CA ALA A 143 10.10 -2.72 19.81
C ALA A 143 9.87 -2.05 18.44
N ALA A 144 10.46 -0.87 18.23
CA ALA A 144 10.38 -0.12 16.96
C ALA A 144 10.80 -0.97 15.75
N GLY A 145 11.84 -1.80 15.90
CA GLY A 145 12.30 -2.70 14.85
C GLY A 145 11.26 -3.73 14.41
N ALA A 146 10.36 -4.16 15.29
CA ALA A 146 9.30 -5.11 14.93
C ALA A 146 8.21 -4.44 14.06
N LEU A 147 7.89 -3.16 14.31
CA LEU A 147 7.00 -2.38 13.45
C LEU A 147 7.61 -2.17 12.06
N VAL A 148 8.90 -1.82 11.99
CA VAL A 148 9.63 -1.68 10.73
C VAL A 148 9.67 -3.00 9.95
N ALA A 149 9.78 -4.13 10.64
CA ALA A 149 9.71 -5.45 10.02
C ALA A 149 8.31 -5.74 9.44
N LEU A 150 7.23 -5.36 10.13
CA LEU A 150 5.86 -5.50 9.63
C LEU A 150 5.61 -4.63 8.40
N GLU A 151 6.03 -3.36 8.41
CA GLU A 151 5.98 -2.51 7.22
C GLU A 151 6.82 -3.10 6.07
N SER A 152 8.01 -3.63 6.39
CA SER A 152 8.88 -4.27 5.40
C SER A 152 8.21 -5.47 4.74
N ALA A 153 7.62 -6.34 5.55
CA ALA A 153 6.88 -7.51 5.07
C ALA A 153 5.69 -7.11 4.19
N PHE A 154 4.95 -6.06 4.56
CA PHE A 154 3.86 -5.53 3.72
C PHE A 154 4.37 -5.15 2.33
N TRP A 155 5.41 -4.32 2.26
CA TRP A 155 5.93 -3.84 0.97
C TRP A 155 6.62 -4.93 0.15
N THR A 156 7.29 -5.89 0.79
CA THR A 156 7.80 -7.08 0.10
C THR A 156 6.67 -7.86 -0.56
N GLN A 157 5.57 -8.10 0.16
CA GLN A 157 4.43 -8.81 -0.39
C GLN A 157 3.76 -8.03 -1.54
N ALA A 158 3.66 -6.70 -1.43
CA ALA A 158 3.14 -5.86 -2.50
C ALA A 158 4.03 -5.92 -3.76
N ALA A 159 5.35 -5.93 -3.59
CA ALA A 159 6.32 -6.07 -4.68
C ALA A 159 6.26 -7.45 -5.35
N GLU A 160 6.14 -8.53 -4.58
CA GLU A 160 5.96 -9.89 -5.14
C GLU A 160 4.71 -9.97 -6.02
N LEU A 161 3.58 -9.41 -5.55
CA LEU A 161 2.32 -9.38 -6.29
C LEU A 161 2.44 -8.55 -7.58
N ALA A 162 3.07 -7.38 -7.50
CA ALA A 162 3.31 -6.53 -8.68
C ALA A 162 4.22 -7.22 -9.70
N GLN A 163 5.30 -7.86 -9.24
CA GLN A 163 6.27 -8.52 -10.10
C GLN A 163 5.66 -9.72 -10.81
N GLU A 164 4.88 -10.54 -10.11
CA GLU A 164 4.18 -11.67 -10.72
C GLU A 164 3.21 -11.21 -11.81
N ARG A 165 2.45 -10.15 -11.52
CA ARG A 165 1.52 -9.56 -12.48
C ARG A 165 2.24 -9.01 -13.71
N HIS A 166 3.37 -8.32 -13.52
CA HIS A 166 4.18 -7.83 -14.63
C HIS A 166 4.76 -8.96 -15.49
N ARG A 167 5.21 -10.07 -14.89
CA ARG A 167 5.66 -11.26 -15.64
C ARG A 167 4.55 -11.84 -16.50
N VAL A 168 3.35 -12.00 -15.95
CA VAL A 168 2.18 -12.50 -16.69
C VAL A 168 1.83 -11.59 -17.85
N TRP A 169 1.86 -10.26 -17.64
CA TRP A 169 1.66 -9.29 -18.72
C TRP A 169 2.73 -9.41 -19.81
N ALA A 170 4.01 -9.46 -19.42
CA ALA A 170 5.13 -9.51 -20.33
C ALA A 170 5.11 -10.78 -21.20
N ALA A 171 4.78 -11.93 -20.59
CA ALA A 171 4.67 -13.21 -21.29
C ALA A 171 3.57 -13.24 -22.36
N ARG A 172 2.54 -12.38 -22.25
CA ARG A 172 1.46 -12.27 -23.23
C ARG A 172 1.75 -11.29 -24.37
N ARG A 173 2.87 -10.57 -24.32
CA ARG A 173 3.32 -9.67 -25.39
C ARG A 173 4.43 -10.28 -26.26
N LEU A 174 4.97 -11.42 -25.85
CA LEU A 174 5.87 -12.26 -26.65
C LEU A 174 5.05 -13.14 -27.59
#